data_AF-A0A3D8IWJ0-F1
#
_entry.id   AF-A0A3D8IWJ0-F1
#
_cell.length_a   1.000
_cell.length_b   1.000
_cell.length_c   1.000
_cell.angle_alpha   90.00
_cell.angle_beta   90.00
_cell.angle_gamma   90.00
#
_symmetry.space_group_name_H-M   'P 1'
#
loop_
_entity.id
_entity.type
_entity.pdbx_description
1 polymer ?
#
loop_
_entity_poly.entity_id
_entity_poly.type
_entity_poly.pdbx_seq_one_letter_code
_entity_poly.pdbx_strand_id
1 'polypeptide(L)'
;MVFALYGLDDKQRAMITAAGGGKYSLAYLLVVCVKSQSLTLLKLLCENFETELKEAFRFCEGLQVPQKQYEGKIIYPNMAKEFIAYLDMQGFFTNQKCFILSDNIKDKNRLLYLTAILNSKTNFWYFKQIGATLGASGYEMSKIFVEKLPVVETNKIDSKLLAEIEGLAKEILEINHACHSEACLQAKESHTKLKRDVSPSPQHDKIKNCHSEVLQSKTEESHNPPPSPLRNGRGDYSADTSKLESRLDSLIYQAYNLNQDEIALIESAFNSAGGGA
;
A
#
# COMPACT_ATOMS: atom_id res chain seq x y z
N MET A 1 -23.01 9.54 38.64
CA MET A 1 -23.58 10.43 37.61
C MET A 1 -23.61 9.78 36.22
N VAL A 2 -22.48 9.36 35.65
CA VAL A 2 -22.42 8.75 34.29
C VAL A 2 -23.34 7.52 34.11
N PHE A 3 -23.35 6.56 35.04
CA PHE A 3 -24.09 5.29 34.88
C PHE A 3 -25.61 5.44 34.74
N ALA A 4 -26.21 6.54 35.23
CA ALA A 4 -27.65 6.78 35.14
C ALA A 4 -28.10 7.07 33.70
N LEU A 5 -27.20 7.54 32.84
CA LEU A 5 -27.48 7.86 31.43
C LEU A 5 -27.63 6.60 30.54
N TYR A 6 -27.29 5.42 31.05
CA TYR A 6 -27.25 4.16 30.29
C TYR A 6 -28.26 3.11 30.75
N GLY A 7 -29.18 3.47 31.66
CA GLY A 7 -30.25 2.58 32.12
C GLY A 7 -29.78 1.34 32.92
N LEU A 8 -28.53 1.32 33.40
CA LEU A 8 -27.96 0.20 34.14
C LEU A 8 -28.65 0.03 35.50
N ASP A 9 -28.98 -1.21 35.88
CA ASP A 9 -29.61 -1.53 37.18
C ASP A 9 -28.62 -1.49 38.35
N ASP A 10 -29.11 -1.51 39.59
CA ASP A 10 -28.27 -1.42 40.79
C ASP A 10 -27.26 -2.56 40.95
N LYS A 11 -27.56 -3.76 40.42
CA LYS A 11 -26.67 -4.92 40.47
C LYS A 11 -25.53 -4.77 39.45
N GLN A 12 -25.84 -4.28 38.25
CA GLN A 12 -24.86 -3.91 37.23
C GLN A 12 -23.97 -2.74 37.69
N ARG A 13 -24.56 -1.70 38.29
CA ARG A 13 -23.84 -0.57 38.91
C ARG A 13 -22.87 -1.08 39.98
N ALA A 14 -23.35 -1.93 40.89
CA ALA A 14 -22.54 -2.51 41.97
C ALA A 14 -21.37 -3.36 41.44
N MET A 15 -21.60 -4.20 40.42
CA MET A 15 -20.54 -4.98 39.77
C MET A 15 -19.43 -4.09 39.18
N ILE A 16 -19.81 -3.02 38.48
CA ILE A 16 -18.85 -2.08 37.90
C ILE A 16 -18.06 -1.38 39.01
N THR A 17 -18.71 -0.88 40.06
CA THR A 17 -18.01 -0.16 41.14
C THR A 17 -17.13 -1.06 42.01
N ALA A 18 -17.59 -2.28 42.35
CA ALA A 18 -16.88 -3.19 43.26
C ALA A 18 -15.60 -3.79 42.64
N ALA A 19 -15.55 -3.96 41.32
CA ALA A 19 -14.41 -4.53 40.61
C ALA A 19 -13.27 -3.53 40.29
N GLY A 20 -13.19 -2.40 41.01
CA GLY A 20 -12.22 -1.33 40.73
C GLY A 20 -12.69 -0.36 39.63
N GLY A 21 -13.96 0.06 39.71
CA GLY A 21 -14.74 0.63 38.60
C GLY A 21 -14.22 1.86 37.85
N GLY A 22 -13.18 2.54 38.32
CA GLY A 22 -12.55 3.65 37.59
C GLY A 22 -12.06 3.22 36.19
N LYS A 23 -11.42 2.06 36.09
CA LYS A 23 -10.83 1.56 34.83
C LYS A 23 -11.88 1.24 33.76
N TYR A 24 -12.95 0.55 34.12
CA TYR A 24 -14.03 0.20 33.19
C TYR A 24 -14.85 1.42 32.77
N SER A 25 -15.15 2.33 33.70
CA SER A 25 -15.89 3.58 33.42
C SER A 25 -15.27 4.37 32.27
N LEU A 26 -13.95 4.44 32.27
CA LEU A 26 -13.16 5.24 31.35
C LEU A 26 -13.18 4.67 29.92
N ALA A 27 -13.10 3.35 29.79
CA ALA A 27 -13.13 2.69 28.49
C ALA A 27 -14.55 2.63 27.89
N TYR A 28 -15.60 2.51 28.72
CA TYR A 28 -16.98 2.75 28.27
C TYR A 28 -17.17 4.19 27.77
N LEU A 29 -16.63 5.17 28.48
CA LEU A 29 -16.68 6.57 28.08
C LEU A 29 -15.95 6.80 26.74
N LEU A 30 -14.80 6.15 26.51
CA LEU A 30 -14.08 6.18 25.23
C LEU A 30 -14.93 5.61 24.08
N VAL A 31 -15.56 4.44 24.26
CA VAL A 31 -16.44 3.83 23.24
C VAL A 31 -17.60 4.76 22.88
N VAL A 32 -18.15 5.48 23.88
CA VAL A 32 -19.21 6.47 23.66
C VAL A 32 -18.67 7.69 22.90
N CYS A 33 -17.47 8.19 23.19
CA CYS A 33 -16.84 9.27 22.43
C CYS A 33 -16.64 8.91 20.96
N VAL A 34 -16.18 7.69 20.68
CA VAL A 34 -16.02 7.18 19.31
C VAL A 34 -17.36 7.07 18.59
N LYS A 35 -18.39 6.46 19.23
CA LYS A 35 -19.73 6.32 18.65
C LYS A 35 -20.44 7.65 18.42
N SER A 36 -20.21 8.64 19.29
CA SER A 36 -20.79 9.99 19.18
C SER A 36 -19.96 10.96 18.33
N GLN A 37 -18.82 10.52 17.79
CA GLN A 37 -17.87 11.35 17.03
C GLN A 37 -17.39 12.61 17.79
N SER A 38 -17.41 12.58 19.13
CA SER A 38 -17.02 13.71 19.98
C SER A 38 -15.50 13.84 20.08
N LEU A 39 -14.89 14.45 19.05
CA LEU A 39 -13.45 14.63 18.91
C LEU A 39 -12.80 15.34 20.11
N THR A 40 -13.47 16.32 20.71
CA THR A 40 -12.97 17.06 21.88
C THR A 40 -12.86 16.17 23.12
N LEU A 41 -13.89 15.37 23.41
CA LEU A 41 -13.89 14.47 24.56
C LEU A 41 -12.98 13.26 24.32
N LEU A 42 -12.87 12.79 23.07
CA LEU A 42 -11.92 11.77 22.65
C LEU A 42 -10.47 12.21 22.93
N LYS A 43 -10.08 13.42 22.50
CA LYS A 43 -8.75 13.98 22.79
C LYS A 43 -8.49 14.08 24.28
N LEU A 44 -9.42 14.68 25.04
CA LEU A 44 -9.28 14.86 26.48
C LEU A 44 -9.08 13.53 27.23
N LEU A 45 -9.77 12.45 26.81
CA LEU A 45 -9.58 11.12 27.40
C LEU A 45 -8.23 10.51 27.04
N CYS A 46 -7.80 10.59 25.77
CA CYS A 46 -6.50 10.09 25.34
C CYS A 46 -5.34 10.83 26.02
N GLU A 47 -5.44 12.16 26.19
CA GLU A 47 -4.40 13.01 26.78
C GLU A 47 -4.25 12.80 28.30
N ASN A 48 -5.35 12.58 29.03
CA ASN A 48 -5.33 12.56 30.50
C ASN A 48 -5.33 11.15 31.12
N PHE A 49 -5.63 10.11 30.35
CA PHE A 49 -5.83 8.75 30.86
C PHE A 49 -5.28 7.66 29.93
N GLU A 50 -4.21 7.96 29.19
CA GLU A 50 -3.61 7.06 28.19
C GLU A 50 -3.25 5.68 28.78
N THR A 51 -2.73 5.65 30.02
CA THR A 51 -2.27 4.44 30.70
C THR A 51 -3.44 3.54 31.10
N GLU A 52 -4.49 4.12 31.69
CA GLU A 52 -5.72 3.44 32.07
C GLU A 52 -6.46 2.89 30.85
N LEU A 53 -6.46 3.64 29.74
CA LEU A 53 -7.00 3.18 28.46
C LEU A 53 -6.19 2.01 27.91
N LYS A 54 -4.85 2.10 27.86
CA LYS A 54 -3.97 0.99 27.41
C LYS A 54 -4.21 -0.30 28.21
N GLU A 55 -4.32 -0.20 29.53
CA GLU A 55 -4.62 -1.35 30.39
C GLU A 55 -6.05 -1.87 30.19
N ALA A 56 -7.04 -0.99 30.02
CA ALA A 56 -8.41 -1.42 29.69
C ALA A 56 -8.48 -2.14 28.33
N PHE A 57 -7.80 -1.64 27.30
CA PHE A 57 -7.66 -2.29 25.99
C PHE A 57 -6.97 -3.66 26.06
N ARG A 58 -6.06 -3.85 27.04
CA ARG A 58 -5.32 -5.10 27.25
C ARG A 58 -6.15 -6.18 27.95
N PHE A 59 -6.96 -5.81 28.94
CA PHE A 59 -7.65 -6.76 29.83
C PHE A 59 -9.15 -6.91 29.57
N CYS A 60 -9.80 -5.96 28.89
CA CYS A 60 -11.23 -6.03 28.62
C CYS A 60 -11.49 -6.59 27.22
N GLU A 61 -11.92 -7.86 27.15
CA GLU A 61 -12.18 -8.58 25.88
C GLU A 61 -13.09 -7.79 24.91
N GLY A 62 -14.20 -7.26 25.40
CA GLY A 62 -15.15 -6.45 24.61
C GLY A 62 -14.65 -5.05 24.20
N LEU A 63 -13.42 -4.67 24.57
CA LEU A 63 -12.75 -3.43 24.19
C LEU A 63 -11.50 -3.68 23.35
N GLN A 64 -11.02 -4.92 23.21
CA GLN A 64 -9.84 -5.25 22.42
C GLN A 64 -9.99 -4.66 21.02
N VAL A 65 -9.03 -3.82 20.62
CA VAL A 65 -8.97 -3.32 19.24
C VAL A 65 -8.84 -4.54 18.32
N PRO A 66 -9.69 -4.69 17.29
CA PRO A 66 -9.55 -5.81 16.37
C PRO A 66 -8.13 -5.83 15.82
N GLN A 67 -7.38 -6.90 16.09
CA GLN A 67 -6.05 -7.10 15.50
C GLN A 67 -6.21 -7.47 14.03
N LYS A 68 -6.62 -6.49 13.23
CA LYS A 68 -6.72 -6.60 11.79
C LYS A 68 -5.32 -6.47 11.22
N GLN A 69 -4.62 -7.60 11.19
CA GLN A 69 -3.36 -7.70 10.45
C GLN A 69 -3.63 -7.29 8.99
N TYR A 70 -2.70 -6.54 8.42
CA TYR A 70 -2.80 -6.19 7.01
C TYR A 70 -2.51 -7.45 6.15
N GLU A 71 -3.47 -7.81 5.31
CA GLU A 71 -3.48 -9.09 4.58
C GLU A 71 -2.77 -9.02 3.21
N GLY A 72 -2.49 -7.80 2.73
CA GLY A 72 -1.89 -7.53 1.43
C GLY A 72 -2.90 -7.00 0.40
N LYS A 73 -2.42 -6.31 -0.63
CA LYS A 73 -3.21 -5.95 -1.82
C LYS A 73 -2.31 -5.79 -3.04
N ILE A 74 -2.84 -6.10 -4.21
CA ILE A 74 -2.17 -5.79 -5.48
C ILE A 74 -2.59 -4.38 -5.90
N ILE A 75 -1.61 -3.58 -6.33
CA ILE A 75 -1.77 -2.22 -6.83
C ILE A 75 -1.29 -2.18 -8.27
N TYR A 76 -2.06 -1.58 -9.17
CA TYR A 76 -1.63 -1.32 -10.55
C TYR A 76 -2.08 0.08 -11.02
N PRO A 77 -1.30 0.80 -11.83
CA PRO A 77 -1.64 2.13 -12.30
C PRO A 77 -2.76 2.07 -13.35
N ASN A 78 -3.60 3.11 -13.44
CA ASN A 78 -4.62 3.24 -14.48
C ASN A 78 -4.02 3.45 -15.88
N MET A 79 -2.80 3.98 -15.98
CA MET A 79 -2.16 4.31 -17.25
C MET A 79 -0.67 3.95 -17.18
N ALA A 80 -0.21 3.10 -18.10
CA ALA A 80 1.19 2.67 -18.18
C ALA A 80 1.54 2.23 -19.61
N LYS A 81 2.83 2.09 -19.92
CA LYS A 81 3.29 1.51 -21.20
C LYS A 81 3.24 -0.02 -21.19
N GLU A 82 3.32 -0.62 -20.01
CA GLU A 82 3.40 -2.06 -19.77
C GLU A 82 2.46 -2.41 -18.60
N PHE A 83 1.98 -3.66 -18.54
CA PHE A 83 1.16 -4.10 -17.41
C PHE A 83 2.06 -4.39 -16.21
N ILE A 84 1.94 -3.57 -15.16
CA ILE A 84 2.80 -3.66 -13.98
C ILE A 84 1.93 -3.66 -12.73
N ALA A 85 2.08 -4.71 -11.92
CA ALA A 85 1.31 -4.97 -10.71
C ALA A 85 2.23 -5.18 -9.51
N TYR A 86 2.02 -4.42 -8.44
CA TYR A 86 2.84 -4.47 -7.23
C TYR A 86 2.06 -5.07 -6.06
N LEU A 87 2.62 -6.12 -5.43
CA LEU A 87 2.05 -6.71 -4.22
C LEU A 87 2.48 -5.95 -2.98
N ASP A 88 1.63 -5.02 -2.54
CA ASP A 88 1.85 -4.28 -1.31
C ASP A 88 1.48 -5.12 -0.08
N MET A 89 2.51 -5.54 0.66
CA MET A 89 2.42 -6.20 1.97
C MET A 89 2.69 -5.25 3.16
N GLN A 90 2.94 -3.96 2.90
CA GLN A 90 3.33 -2.95 3.89
C GLN A 90 2.19 -1.99 4.26
N GLY A 91 1.14 -1.89 3.43
CA GLY A 91 -0.06 -1.11 3.71
C GLY A 91 -0.04 0.30 3.13
N PHE A 92 0.70 0.52 2.04
CA PHE A 92 0.80 1.81 1.38
C PHE A 92 -0.57 2.36 0.92
N PHE A 93 -0.77 3.66 1.09
CA PHE A 93 -1.92 4.35 0.51
C PHE A 93 -1.62 4.75 -0.94
N THR A 94 -2.61 4.61 -1.82
CA THR A 94 -2.52 4.99 -3.24
C THR A 94 -3.32 6.25 -3.51
N ASN A 95 -2.90 7.01 -4.52
CA ASN A 95 -3.72 8.10 -5.07
C ASN A 95 -4.81 7.55 -6.00
N GLN A 96 -5.64 8.45 -6.55
CA GLN A 96 -6.73 8.12 -7.49
C GLN A 96 -6.26 7.64 -8.88
N LYS A 97 -4.95 7.42 -9.10
CA LYS A 97 -4.38 6.94 -10.38
C LYS A 97 -3.96 5.47 -10.34
N CYS A 98 -4.20 4.77 -9.22
CA CYS A 98 -4.04 3.32 -9.13
C CYS A 98 -5.38 2.63 -8.82
N PHE A 99 -5.56 1.44 -9.36
CA PHE A 99 -6.54 0.49 -8.89
C PHE A 99 -5.95 -0.41 -7.79
N ILE A 100 -6.84 -1.00 -7.01
CA ILE A 100 -6.52 -1.94 -5.94
C ILE A 100 -7.28 -3.24 -6.24
N LEU A 101 -6.58 -4.36 -6.14
CA LEU A 101 -7.14 -5.71 -6.14
C LEU A 101 -6.81 -6.35 -4.78
N SER A 102 -7.84 -6.76 -4.06
CA SER A 102 -7.77 -7.47 -2.79
C SER A 102 -8.46 -8.83 -2.91
N ASP A 103 -7.88 -9.88 -2.36
CA ASP A 103 -8.56 -11.17 -2.25
C ASP A 103 -9.61 -11.12 -1.11
N ASN A 104 -10.73 -11.80 -1.28
CA ASN A 104 -11.72 -12.04 -0.23
C ASN A 104 -11.42 -13.33 0.55
N ILE A 105 -10.54 -14.18 0.03
CA ILE A 105 -9.95 -15.35 0.67
C ILE A 105 -8.59 -14.94 1.27
N LYS A 106 -8.36 -15.29 2.53
CA LYS A 106 -7.18 -14.84 3.31
C LYS A 106 -5.91 -15.65 3.04
N ASP A 107 -5.60 -15.88 1.78
CA ASP A 107 -4.44 -16.67 1.36
C ASP A 107 -3.46 -15.80 0.55
N LYS A 108 -2.27 -15.60 1.11
CA LYS A 108 -1.21 -14.75 0.55
C LYS A 108 -0.58 -15.38 -0.70
N ASN A 109 -0.64 -16.70 -0.84
CA ASN A 109 -0.08 -17.41 -1.98
C ASN A 109 -0.89 -17.09 -3.25
N ARG A 110 -2.21 -16.96 -3.14
CA ARG A 110 -3.07 -16.50 -4.24
C ARG A 110 -2.71 -15.11 -4.75
N LEU A 111 -2.37 -14.18 -3.85
CA LEU A 111 -1.91 -12.84 -4.23
C LEU A 111 -0.52 -12.87 -4.89
N LEU A 112 0.40 -13.73 -4.44
CA LEU A 112 1.69 -13.96 -5.10
C LEU A 112 1.51 -14.53 -6.52
N TYR A 113 0.74 -15.61 -6.65
CA TYR A 113 0.39 -16.22 -7.94
C TYR A 113 -0.24 -15.19 -8.90
N LEU A 114 -1.25 -14.45 -8.45
CA LEU A 114 -1.91 -13.45 -9.28
C LEU A 114 -0.98 -12.29 -9.66
N THR A 115 -0.06 -11.89 -8.77
CA THR A 115 0.97 -10.88 -9.09
C THR A 115 1.92 -11.38 -10.18
N ALA A 116 2.33 -12.66 -10.13
CA ALA A 116 3.11 -13.26 -11.20
C ALA A 116 2.36 -13.29 -12.54
N ILE A 117 1.10 -13.73 -12.55
CA ILE A 117 0.27 -13.72 -13.76
C ILE A 117 0.17 -12.30 -14.33
N LEU A 118 -0.17 -11.30 -13.51
CA LEU A 118 -0.39 -9.93 -13.98
C LEU A 118 0.88 -9.27 -14.57
N ASN A 119 2.08 -9.58 -14.07
CA ASN A 119 3.33 -9.04 -14.62
C ASN A 119 3.90 -9.86 -15.80
N SER A 120 3.27 -10.98 -16.17
CA SER A 120 3.77 -11.85 -17.25
C SER A 120 3.58 -11.28 -18.66
N LYS A 121 4.46 -11.69 -19.59
CA LYS A 121 4.30 -11.44 -21.03
C LYS A 121 2.98 -12.00 -21.55
N THR A 122 2.54 -13.17 -21.09
CA THR A 122 1.25 -13.77 -21.47
C THR A 122 0.09 -12.83 -21.16
N ASN A 123 0.05 -12.30 -19.93
CA ASN A 123 -1.00 -11.38 -19.51
C ASN A 123 -0.95 -10.08 -20.32
N PHE A 124 0.23 -9.45 -20.42
CA PHE A 124 0.31 -8.17 -21.12
C PHE A 124 0.07 -8.34 -22.63
N TRP A 125 0.50 -9.44 -23.25
CA TRP A 125 0.18 -9.76 -24.65
C TRP A 125 -1.34 -9.86 -24.88
N TYR A 126 -2.06 -10.55 -23.98
CA TYR A 126 -3.52 -10.63 -24.05
C TYR A 126 -4.17 -9.27 -23.80
N PHE A 127 -3.68 -8.50 -22.81
CA PHE A 127 -4.17 -7.16 -22.53
C PHE A 127 -4.08 -6.23 -23.74
N LYS A 128 -2.99 -6.29 -24.52
CA LYS A 128 -2.84 -5.53 -25.79
C LYS A 128 -3.98 -5.79 -26.80
N GLN A 129 -4.65 -6.96 -26.73
CA GLN A 129 -5.77 -7.30 -27.62
C GLN A 129 -7.12 -6.71 -27.19
N ILE A 130 -7.28 -6.39 -25.89
CA ILE A 130 -8.57 -5.98 -25.31
C ILE A 130 -8.58 -4.57 -24.72
N GLY A 131 -7.42 -4.02 -24.37
CA GLY A 131 -7.26 -2.74 -23.67
C GLY A 131 -7.30 -1.53 -24.60
N ALA A 132 -7.69 -0.38 -24.05
CA ALA A 132 -7.61 0.89 -24.76
C ALA A 132 -6.17 1.41 -24.81
N THR A 133 -5.74 1.92 -25.97
CA THR A 133 -4.43 2.56 -26.15
C THR A 133 -4.48 4.05 -25.78
N LEU A 134 -3.35 4.59 -25.35
CA LEU A 134 -3.15 5.98 -24.97
C LEU A 134 -1.96 6.56 -25.74
N GLY A 135 -2.27 7.40 -26.73
CA GLY A 135 -1.27 7.95 -27.65
C GLY A 135 -0.58 6.84 -28.44
N ALA A 136 0.75 6.93 -28.61
CA ALA A 136 1.51 6.02 -29.47
C ALA A 136 1.93 4.69 -28.81
N SER A 137 1.98 4.60 -27.47
CA SER A 137 2.54 3.42 -26.77
C SER A 137 2.02 3.20 -25.34
N GLY A 138 1.15 4.06 -24.82
CA GLY A 138 0.50 3.85 -23.53
C GLY A 138 -0.73 2.96 -23.65
N TYR A 139 -1.19 2.44 -22.52
CA TYR A 139 -2.42 1.68 -22.37
C TYR A 139 -3.19 2.17 -21.14
N GLU A 140 -4.52 2.20 -21.24
CA GLU A 140 -5.40 2.44 -20.10
C GLU A 140 -5.77 1.10 -19.46
N MET A 141 -5.17 0.79 -18.32
CA MET A 141 -5.40 -0.41 -17.51
C MET A 141 -6.70 -0.31 -16.70
N SER A 142 -7.77 0.23 -17.31
CA SER A 142 -9.06 0.43 -16.66
C SER A 142 -9.70 -0.91 -16.25
N LYS A 143 -10.37 -0.94 -15.08
CA LYS A 143 -10.99 -2.16 -14.50
C LYS A 143 -11.78 -3.00 -15.52
N ILE A 144 -12.52 -2.35 -16.42
CA ILE A 144 -13.36 -2.99 -17.45
C ILE A 144 -12.61 -3.87 -18.47
N PHE A 145 -11.28 -3.75 -18.52
CA PHE A 145 -10.37 -4.59 -19.30
C PHE A 145 -9.68 -5.61 -18.40
N VAL A 146 -9.18 -5.17 -17.24
CA VAL A 146 -8.47 -6.03 -16.28
C VAL A 146 -9.35 -7.17 -15.75
N GLU A 147 -10.65 -6.94 -15.53
CA GLU A 147 -11.60 -7.96 -15.08
C GLU A 147 -11.95 -9.02 -16.14
N LYS A 148 -11.45 -8.86 -17.37
CA LYS A 148 -11.61 -9.81 -18.49
C LYS A 148 -10.35 -10.61 -18.79
N LEU A 149 -9.27 -10.41 -18.02
CA LEU A 149 -8.02 -11.14 -18.20
C LEU A 149 -8.24 -12.63 -17.89
N PRO A 150 -7.80 -13.55 -18.78
CA PRO A 150 -7.84 -14.98 -18.49
C PRO A 150 -6.82 -15.28 -17.39
N VAL A 151 -7.26 -15.91 -16.31
CA VAL A 151 -6.40 -16.40 -15.22
C VAL A 151 -6.71 -17.88 -15.02
N VAL A 152 -5.69 -18.72 -15.06
CA VAL A 152 -5.86 -20.16 -14.79
C VAL A 152 -6.17 -20.34 -13.30
N GLU A 153 -7.22 -21.08 -12.99
CA GLU A 153 -7.56 -21.39 -11.60
C GLU A 153 -6.49 -22.29 -10.98
N THR A 154 -6.02 -21.97 -9.77
CA THR A 154 -4.86 -22.64 -9.16
C THR A 154 -5.05 -24.14 -8.92
N ASN A 155 -6.29 -24.62 -8.77
CA ASN A 155 -6.65 -26.04 -8.69
C ASN A 155 -6.52 -26.82 -10.01
N LYS A 156 -6.29 -26.13 -11.14
CA LYS A 156 -6.07 -26.73 -12.47
C LYS A 156 -4.57 -26.83 -12.84
N ILE A 157 -3.69 -26.35 -11.96
CA ILE A 157 -2.23 -26.30 -12.15
C ILE A 157 -1.59 -27.37 -11.29
N ASP A 158 -0.49 -28.00 -11.76
CA ASP A 158 0.31 -28.89 -10.92
C ASP A 158 0.83 -28.14 -9.68
N SER A 159 0.80 -28.81 -8.51
CA SER A 159 1.11 -28.16 -7.24
C SER A 159 2.59 -27.76 -7.09
N LYS A 160 3.52 -28.42 -7.80
CA LYS A 160 4.93 -28.00 -7.84
C LYS A 160 5.10 -26.80 -8.74
N LEU A 161 4.49 -26.82 -9.93
CA LEU A 161 4.51 -25.68 -10.85
C LEU A 161 3.93 -24.42 -10.20
N LEU A 162 2.80 -24.54 -9.49
CA LEU A 162 2.21 -23.46 -8.72
C LEU A 162 3.18 -22.92 -7.64
N ALA A 163 3.79 -23.81 -6.85
CA ALA A 163 4.75 -23.42 -5.82
C ALA A 163 6.03 -22.76 -6.39
N GLU A 164 6.50 -23.17 -7.58
CA GLU A 164 7.62 -22.51 -8.26
C GLU A 164 7.24 -21.10 -8.76
N ILE A 165 6.03 -20.91 -9.30
CA ILE A 165 5.51 -19.59 -9.70
C ILE A 165 5.40 -18.66 -8.48
N GLU A 166 4.78 -19.13 -7.40
CA GLU A 166 4.65 -18.38 -6.14
C GLU A 166 6.01 -18.05 -5.50
N GLY A 167 6.96 -18.98 -5.57
CA GLY A 167 8.32 -18.82 -5.08
C GLY A 167 9.11 -17.74 -5.84
N LEU A 168 9.11 -17.79 -7.17
CA LEU A 168 9.76 -16.77 -8.00
C LEU A 168 9.10 -15.39 -7.85
N ALA A 169 7.77 -15.34 -7.78
CA ALA A 169 7.03 -14.09 -7.54
C ALA A 169 7.48 -13.43 -6.23
N LYS A 170 7.64 -14.24 -5.18
CA LYS A 170 8.11 -13.80 -3.87
C LYS A 170 9.58 -13.34 -3.91
N GLU A 171 10.45 -14.09 -4.58
CA GLU A 171 11.87 -13.74 -4.73
C GLU A 171 12.06 -12.39 -5.43
N ILE A 172 11.36 -12.17 -6.56
CA ILE A 172 11.35 -10.89 -7.30
C ILE A 172 10.84 -9.75 -6.41
N LEU A 173 9.77 -9.98 -5.63
CA LEU A 173 9.22 -8.98 -4.71
C LEU A 173 10.21 -8.61 -3.59
N GLU A 174 10.88 -9.59 -2.99
CA GLU A 174 11.88 -9.39 -1.93
C GLU A 174 13.12 -8.64 -2.44
N ILE A 175 13.61 -8.99 -3.63
CA ILE A 175 14.72 -8.28 -4.32
C ILE A 175 14.35 -6.82 -4.58
N ASN A 176 13.15 -6.57 -5.10
CA ASN A 176 12.67 -5.21 -5.38
C ASN A 176 12.52 -4.40 -4.07
N HIS A 177 11.99 -4.99 -3.00
CA HIS A 177 11.89 -4.32 -1.70
C HIS A 177 13.25 -3.95 -1.10
N ALA A 178 14.23 -4.85 -1.16
CA ALA A 178 15.57 -4.59 -0.64
C ALA A 178 16.20 -3.36 -1.33
N CYS A 179 16.19 -3.34 -2.66
CA CYS A 179 16.80 -2.27 -3.45
C CYS A 179 16.13 -0.89 -3.19
N HIS A 180 14.80 -0.85 -3.07
CA HIS A 180 14.07 0.38 -2.74
C HIS A 180 14.36 0.86 -1.31
N SER A 181 14.58 -0.05 -0.35
CA SER A 181 14.93 0.32 1.03
C SER A 181 16.31 0.99 1.11
N GLU A 182 17.29 0.47 0.37
CA GLU A 182 18.65 1.03 0.28
C GLU A 182 18.65 2.40 -0.41
N ALA A 183 17.94 2.52 -1.54
CA ALA A 183 17.78 3.80 -2.25
C ALA A 183 17.09 4.87 -1.37
N CYS A 184 16.09 4.49 -0.58
CA CYS A 184 15.41 5.40 0.35
C CYS A 184 16.33 5.89 1.48
N LEU A 185 17.26 5.04 1.96
CA LEU A 185 18.26 5.43 2.95
C LEU A 185 19.28 6.42 2.36
N GLN A 186 19.81 6.13 1.16
CA GLN A 186 20.76 7.02 0.46
C GLN A 186 20.14 8.40 0.12
N ALA A 187 18.85 8.44 -0.23
CA ALA A 187 18.12 9.69 -0.42
C ALA A 187 18.03 10.53 0.87
N LYS A 188 17.84 9.89 2.04
CA LYS A 188 17.82 10.59 3.34
C LYS A 188 19.19 11.15 3.71
N GLU A 189 20.27 10.43 3.43
CA GLU A 189 21.64 10.91 3.69
C GLU A 189 22.02 12.12 2.82
N SER A 190 21.67 12.11 1.53
CA SER A 190 21.97 13.23 0.61
C SER A 190 21.21 14.51 1.01
N HIS A 191 19.93 14.42 1.38
CA HIS A 191 19.17 15.55 1.93
C HIS A 191 19.74 16.07 3.26
N THR A 192 20.42 15.23 4.05
CA THR A 192 21.04 15.66 5.32
C THR A 192 22.33 16.46 5.09
N LYS A 193 23.06 16.22 3.99
CA LYS A 193 24.28 16.99 3.64
C LYS A 193 23.98 18.40 3.13
N LEU A 194 22.84 18.63 2.48
CA LEU A 194 22.46 19.92 1.88
C LEU A 194 21.97 21.01 2.87
N LYS A 195 21.94 20.73 4.18
CA LYS A 195 21.50 21.70 5.23
C LYS A 195 22.64 22.38 6.00
N ARG A 196 23.89 22.22 5.59
CA ARG A 196 25.04 22.94 6.13
C ARG A 196 25.73 23.70 5.01
N ASP A 197 25.34 24.97 4.82
CA ASP A 197 26.16 26.09 4.31
C ASP A 197 25.25 27.29 3.94
N VAL A 198 24.92 28.12 4.93
CA VAL A 198 24.46 29.50 4.70
C VAL A 198 25.12 30.40 5.73
N SER A 199 26.17 31.12 5.32
CA SER A 199 26.86 32.14 6.12
C SER A 199 26.17 33.49 5.96
N PRO A 200 26.01 34.31 7.03
CA PRO A 200 25.28 35.57 6.96
C PRO A 200 26.20 36.80 6.77
N SER A 201 25.77 37.78 5.98
CA SER A 201 26.25 39.18 6.06
C SER A 201 25.23 40.18 5.45
N PRO A 202 25.25 41.48 5.85
CA PRO A 202 24.00 42.27 5.91
C PRO A 202 24.03 43.66 5.22
N GLN A 203 22.85 44.27 5.03
CA GLN A 203 22.52 45.72 5.13
C GLN A 203 20.98 45.91 4.93
N HIS A 204 20.23 46.45 5.90
CA HIS A 204 19.92 47.89 6.12
C HIS A 204 19.10 48.56 4.97
N ASP A 205 17.99 49.28 5.17
CA ASP A 205 17.22 49.60 6.40
C ASP A 205 15.85 50.29 6.08
N LYS A 206 15.02 50.57 7.12
CA LYS A 206 13.74 51.35 7.18
C LYS A 206 12.45 50.54 6.87
N ILE A 207 11.56 50.13 7.80
CA ILE A 207 11.03 50.66 9.10
C ILE A 207 10.08 51.88 8.89
N LYS A 208 8.86 52.02 9.46
CA LYS A 208 8.01 51.31 10.48
C LYS A 208 6.68 50.82 9.82
N ASN A 209 5.59 50.34 10.43
CA ASN A 209 5.03 50.15 11.80
C ASN A 209 4.11 48.89 11.73
N CYS A 210 4.01 47.92 12.66
CA CYS A 210 3.47 47.86 14.04
C CYS A 210 1.96 48.21 14.13
N HIS A 211 1.05 47.33 14.60
CA HIS A 211 1.12 46.26 15.63
C HIS A 211 0.53 44.91 15.15
N SER A 212 1.18 43.74 15.30
CA SER A 212 1.22 42.85 16.49
C SER A 212 -0.19 42.53 17.06
N GLU A 213 -0.69 41.29 17.12
CA GLU A 213 -0.14 39.95 16.87
C GLU A 213 -1.34 38.94 16.82
N VAL A 214 -1.27 37.65 16.46
CA VAL A 214 -0.17 36.69 16.25
C VAL A 214 -0.47 35.85 14.98
N LEU A 215 0.55 35.38 14.25
CA LEU A 215 0.39 34.33 13.23
C LEU A 215 0.55 32.92 13.82
N GLN A 216 -0.46 32.07 13.66
CA GLN A 216 -0.28 30.63 13.82
C GLN A 216 0.54 30.09 12.65
N SER A 217 1.73 29.57 12.95
CA SER A 217 2.56 28.83 12.00
C SER A 217 1.85 27.54 11.58
N LYS A 218 1.16 27.58 10.44
CA LYS A 218 0.77 26.37 9.72
C LYS A 218 2.03 25.71 9.17
N THR A 219 2.56 24.74 9.90
CA THR A 219 3.46 23.74 9.33
C THR A 219 2.63 22.78 8.48
N GLU A 220 2.17 23.24 7.31
CA GLU A 220 1.64 22.37 6.27
C GLU A 220 2.84 21.61 5.69
N GLU A 221 3.15 20.49 6.33
CA GLU A 221 4.22 19.59 5.95
C GLU A 221 3.82 18.90 4.65
N SER A 222 4.17 19.56 3.53
CA SER A 222 4.00 19.10 2.15
C SER A 222 4.76 17.79 1.93
N HIS A 223 4.15 16.70 2.38
CA HIS A 223 4.50 15.32 2.05
C HIS A 223 4.11 15.08 0.59
N ASN A 224 4.92 15.65 -0.32
CA ASN A 224 4.92 15.23 -1.71
C ASN A 224 5.16 13.70 -1.72
N PRO A 225 4.34 12.93 -2.44
CA PRO A 225 4.55 11.49 -2.53
C PRO A 225 5.94 11.22 -3.15
N PRO A 226 6.58 10.08 -2.82
CA PRO A 226 7.76 9.64 -3.55
C PRO A 226 7.43 9.56 -5.05
N PRO A 227 8.40 9.84 -5.94
CA PRO A 227 8.16 9.79 -7.37
C PRO A 227 7.65 8.41 -7.77
N SER A 228 6.68 8.39 -8.69
CA SER A 228 6.15 7.15 -9.25
C SER A 228 7.30 6.29 -9.77
N PRO A 229 7.36 4.98 -9.46
CA PRO A 229 8.25 4.08 -10.17
C PRO A 229 7.81 3.98 -11.64
N LEU A 230 8.57 3.19 -12.42
CA LEU A 230 8.28 2.81 -13.81
C LEU A 230 8.84 3.78 -14.87
N ARG A 231 10.18 3.86 -14.83
CA ARG A 231 11.08 3.74 -16.00
C ARG A 231 10.68 4.56 -17.23
N ASN A 232 11.13 5.81 -17.26
CA ASN A 232 11.82 6.32 -18.44
C ASN A 232 12.78 7.49 -18.10
N GLY A 233 14.07 7.32 -18.36
CA GLY A 233 14.98 8.46 -18.59
C GLY A 233 15.61 9.17 -17.38
N ARG A 234 15.86 8.47 -16.26
CA ARG A 234 16.94 8.79 -15.30
C ARG A 234 17.16 7.58 -14.37
N GLY A 235 18.40 7.38 -13.91
CA GLY A 235 18.86 6.11 -13.33
C GLY A 235 18.01 5.62 -12.16
N ASP A 236 17.42 4.45 -12.32
CA ASP A 236 16.58 3.79 -11.32
C ASP A 236 17.41 2.70 -10.64
N TYR A 237 17.47 2.71 -9.31
CA TYR A 237 18.13 1.64 -8.53
C TYR A 237 17.15 0.48 -8.39
N SER A 238 16.95 -0.25 -9.48
CA SER A 238 16.30 -1.55 -9.50
C SER A 238 17.37 -2.62 -9.64
N ALA A 239 17.32 -3.64 -8.79
CA ALA A 239 18.11 -4.84 -9.01
C ALA A 239 17.67 -5.54 -10.30
N ASP A 240 18.59 -6.22 -10.98
CA ASP A 240 18.32 -6.90 -12.25
C ASP A 240 17.60 -8.23 -12.02
N THR A 241 16.26 -8.18 -12.10
CA THR A 241 15.34 -9.33 -11.97
C THR A 241 15.06 -10.04 -13.31
N SER A 242 15.63 -9.58 -14.43
CA SER A 242 15.27 -10.01 -15.79
C SER A 242 15.33 -11.53 -16.04
N LYS A 243 16.28 -12.22 -15.39
CA LYS A 243 16.43 -13.68 -15.46
C LYS A 243 15.33 -14.43 -14.70
N LEU A 244 14.92 -13.90 -13.54
CA LEU A 244 13.83 -14.46 -12.74
C LEU A 244 12.49 -14.25 -13.46
N GLU A 245 12.28 -13.07 -14.03
CA GLU A 245 11.12 -12.72 -14.86
C GLU A 245 11.02 -13.63 -16.09
N SER A 246 12.13 -13.84 -16.82
CA SER A 246 12.16 -14.74 -17.99
C SER A 246 11.87 -16.21 -17.61
N ARG A 247 12.31 -16.66 -16.43
CA ARG A 247 11.94 -17.99 -15.90
C ARG A 247 10.46 -18.04 -15.50
N LEU A 248 9.96 -16.97 -14.87
CA LEU A 248 8.56 -16.86 -14.47
C LEU A 248 7.62 -16.93 -15.67
N ASP A 249 7.89 -16.17 -16.74
CA ASP A 249 7.17 -16.28 -18.02
C ASP A 249 7.15 -17.72 -18.53
N SER A 250 8.30 -18.41 -18.49
CA SER A 250 8.42 -19.80 -18.95
C SER A 250 7.55 -20.78 -18.14
N LEU A 251 7.43 -20.59 -16.82
CA LEU A 251 6.51 -21.38 -15.98
C LEU A 251 5.04 -21.01 -16.25
N ILE A 252 4.76 -19.75 -16.53
CA ILE A 252 3.40 -19.29 -16.85
C ILE A 252 2.95 -19.85 -18.20
N TYR A 253 3.82 -19.90 -19.22
CA TYR A 253 3.51 -20.59 -20.48
C TYR A 253 3.10 -22.06 -20.25
N GLN A 254 3.76 -22.76 -19.32
CA GLN A 254 3.37 -24.12 -18.93
C GLN A 254 2.02 -24.16 -18.18
N ALA A 255 1.76 -23.20 -17.29
CA ALA A 255 0.50 -23.12 -16.54
C ALA A 255 -0.73 -22.85 -17.45
N TYR A 256 -0.55 -22.13 -18.54
CA TYR A 256 -1.57 -21.94 -19.59
C TYR A 256 -1.59 -23.07 -20.64
N ASN A 257 -0.69 -24.07 -20.54
CA ASN A 257 -0.52 -25.16 -21.50
C ASN A 257 -0.31 -24.64 -22.95
N LEU A 258 0.51 -23.59 -23.11
CA LEU A 258 0.79 -23.01 -24.42
C LEU A 258 1.75 -23.88 -25.23
N ASN A 259 1.50 -23.97 -26.53
CA ASN A 259 2.39 -24.62 -27.49
C ASN A 259 3.50 -23.67 -27.98
N GLN A 260 4.48 -24.20 -28.73
CA GLN A 260 5.64 -23.43 -29.17
C GLN A 260 5.30 -22.29 -30.14
N ASP A 261 4.28 -22.45 -30.98
CA ASP A 261 3.85 -21.41 -31.92
C ASP A 261 3.14 -20.26 -31.18
N GLU A 262 2.36 -20.57 -30.14
CA GLU A 262 1.74 -19.59 -29.24
C GLU A 262 2.78 -18.82 -28.43
N ILE A 263 3.80 -19.51 -27.89
CA ILE A 263 4.91 -18.87 -27.17
C ILE A 263 5.70 -17.97 -28.12
N ALA A 264 6.01 -18.43 -29.34
CA ALA A 264 6.71 -17.62 -30.34
C ALA A 264 5.90 -16.39 -30.76
N LEU A 265 4.57 -16.51 -30.91
CA LEU A 265 3.67 -15.39 -31.15
C LEU A 265 3.72 -14.35 -30.03
N ILE A 266 3.70 -14.78 -28.76
CA ILE A 266 3.80 -13.90 -27.61
C ILE A 266 5.14 -13.16 -27.60
N GLU A 267 6.26 -13.89 -27.66
CA GLU A 267 7.62 -13.32 -27.60
C GLU A 267 7.92 -12.37 -28.78
N SER A 268 7.44 -12.70 -29.99
CA SER A 268 7.63 -11.84 -31.18
C SER A 268 7.05 -10.43 -31.00
N ALA A 269 5.93 -10.31 -30.28
CA ALA A 269 5.24 -9.05 -29.99
C ALA A 269 5.91 -8.19 -28.89
N PHE A 270 7.04 -8.65 -28.35
CA PHE A 270 7.93 -7.88 -27.47
C PHE A 270 9.27 -7.58 -28.16
N ASN A 271 9.78 -8.52 -28.96
CA ASN A 271 11.02 -8.34 -29.73
C ASN A 271 10.88 -7.29 -30.86
N SER A 272 9.68 -7.09 -31.40
CA SER A 272 9.40 -6.12 -32.47
C SER A 272 9.45 -4.64 -32.03
N ALA A 273 9.50 -4.34 -30.72
CA ALA A 273 9.56 -2.97 -30.20
C ALA A 273 10.90 -2.25 -30.46
N GLY A 274 11.90 -2.93 -31.03
CA GLY A 274 13.20 -2.37 -31.38
C GLY A 274 13.37 -1.90 -32.84
N GLY A 275 12.36 -2.05 -33.70
CA GLY A 275 12.52 -1.80 -35.14
C GLY A 275 11.29 -1.23 -35.85
N GLY A 276 11.34 0.06 -36.18
CA GLY A 276 10.39 0.78 -37.04
C GLY A 276 9.78 2.02 -36.38
N ALA A 277 9.59 3.14 -37.09
CA ALA A 277 10.10 3.54 -38.40
C ALA A 277 10.09 5.08 -38.49
#